data_AF-X1N1M7-F1
#
_entry.id   AF-X1N1M7-F1
#
_cell.length_a   1.000
_cell.length_b   1.000
_cell.length_c   1.000
_cell.angle_alpha   90.00
_cell.angle_beta   90.00
_cell.angle_gamma   90.00
#
_symmetry.space_group_name_H-M   'P 1'
#
loop_
_entity.id
_entity.type
_entity.pdbx_description
1 polymer ?
#
loop_
_entity_poly.entity_id
_entity_poly.type
_entity_poly.pdbx_seq_one_letter_code
_entity_poly.pdbx_strand_id
1 'polypeptide(L)'
;YKRHFPAIDWLTSYSLYLSGLTEYYKKEIGEEYMEIRDKSMALLQEEAELEEIVRLVGVDALSTHEKLILETARSIREDFLLQDAFDITDSYSSTKKQFLLLLIYLIFRLLLPS
;
A
#
# COMPACT_ATOMS: atom_id res chain seq x y z
N TYR A 1 10.19 -6.75 17.05
CA TYR A 1 8.87 -6.13 17.33
C TYR A 1 8.87 -4.74 16.72
N LYS A 2 8.19 -4.56 15.57
CA LYS A 2 7.98 -3.23 14.96
C LYS A 2 6.66 -2.67 15.53
N ARG A 3 6.62 -1.38 15.90
CA ARG A 3 5.39 -0.71 16.38
C ARG A 3 4.52 -0.33 15.19
N HIS A 4 3.84 -1.31 14.59
CA HIS A 4 2.90 -1.10 13.49
C HIS A 4 1.49 -1.44 13.97
N PHE A 5 0.59 -0.45 13.99
CA PHE A 5 -0.79 -0.61 14.44
C PHE A 5 -1.75 -0.07 13.38
N PRO A 6 -2.83 -0.80 13.04
CA PRO A 6 -3.17 -2.15 13.51
C PRO A 6 -2.12 -3.19 13.07
N ALA A 7 -1.91 -4.22 13.91
CA ALA A 7 -0.93 -5.27 13.68
C ALA A 7 -1.51 -6.39 12.77
N ILE A 8 -2.02 -6.00 11.61
CA ILE A 8 -2.58 -6.89 10.59
C ILE A 8 -1.48 -7.21 9.58
N ASP A 9 -1.26 -8.50 9.34
CA ASP A 9 -0.34 -8.96 8.30
C ASP A 9 -1.05 -8.92 6.94
N TRP A 10 -0.68 -7.96 6.09
CA TRP A 10 -1.32 -7.73 4.79
C TRP A 10 -0.98 -8.80 3.75
N LEU A 11 0.10 -9.57 3.90
CA LEU A 11 0.51 -10.61 2.95
C LEU A 11 -0.24 -11.92 3.19
N THR A 12 -0.68 -12.16 4.43
CA THR A 12 -1.39 -13.39 4.82
C THR A 12 -2.89 -13.18 5.07
N SER A 13 -3.32 -11.94 5.27
CA SER A 13 -4.74 -11.61 5.43
C SER A 13 -5.50 -11.66 4.10
N TYR A 14 -6.76 -12.10 4.15
CA TYR A 14 -7.64 -12.16 2.98
C TYR A 14 -9.08 -11.83 3.36
N SER A 15 -9.88 -11.44 2.35
CA SER A 15 -11.32 -11.23 2.50
C SER A 15 -12.07 -11.92 1.38
N LEU A 16 -13.00 -12.81 1.74
CA LEU A 16 -13.90 -13.47 0.78
C LEU A 16 -15.02 -12.55 0.29
N TYR A 17 -15.20 -11.39 0.91
CA TYR A 17 -16.25 -10.43 0.58
C TYR A 17 -15.87 -9.46 -0.54
N LEU A 18 -14.59 -9.39 -0.92
CA LEU A 18 -14.10 -8.37 -1.85
C LEU A 18 -14.85 -8.42 -3.18
N SER A 19 -15.04 -9.61 -3.74
CA SER A 19 -15.77 -9.81 -5.00
C SER A 19 -17.22 -9.33 -4.93
N GLY A 20 -17.90 -9.54 -3.80
CA GLY A 20 -19.28 -9.11 -3.58
C GLY A 20 -19.42 -7.60 -3.35
N LEU A 21 -18.35 -6.92 -2.96
CA LEU A 21 -18.35 -5.48 -2.67
C LEU A 21 -17.78 -4.63 -3.82
N THR A 22 -17.14 -5.25 -4.82
CA THR A 22 -16.54 -4.57 -5.99
C THR A 22 -17.48 -3.54 -6.62
N GLU A 23 -18.70 -3.93 -6.98
CA GLU A 23 -19.65 -3.04 -7.66
C GLU A 23 -20.12 -1.89 -6.76
N TYR A 24 -20.25 -2.13 -5.46
CA TYR A 24 -20.56 -1.09 -4.49
C TYR A 24 -19.43 -0.04 -4.45
N TYR A 25 -18.18 -0.48 -4.33
CA TYR A 25 -17.06 0.45 -4.25
C TYR A 25 -16.85 1.25 -5.54
N LYS A 26 -17.00 0.61 -6.70
CA LYS A 26 -16.94 1.30 -7.99
C LYS A 26 -17.97 2.42 -8.09
N LYS A 27 -19.21 2.14 -7.68
CA LYS A 27 -20.30 3.11 -7.70
C LYS A 27 -20.08 4.26 -6.71
N GLU A 28 -19.68 3.97 -5.48
CA GLU A 28 -19.64 4.97 -4.41
C GLU A 28 -18.33 5.78 -4.37
N ILE A 29 -17.23 5.24 -4.90
CA ILE A 29 -15.89 5.84 -4.81
C ILE A 29 -15.35 6.17 -6.20
N GLY A 30 -15.51 5.26 -7.15
CA GLY A 30 -15.04 5.40 -8.53
C GLY A 30 -14.56 4.07 -9.10
N GLU A 31 -14.67 3.94 -10.43
CA GLU A 31 -14.31 2.72 -11.18
C GLU A 31 -12.87 2.26 -10.92
N GLU A 32 -11.96 3.21 -10.71
CA GLU A 32 -10.53 2.95 -10.52
C GLU A 32 -10.18 2.44 -9.11
N TYR A 33 -11.10 2.53 -8.13
CA TYR A 33 -10.79 2.21 -6.73
C TYR A 33 -10.21 0.80 -6.56
N MET A 34 -10.86 -0.18 -7.18
CA MET A 34 -10.46 -1.57 -7.08
C MET A 34 -9.10 -1.83 -7.74
N GLU A 35 -8.87 -1.20 -8.90
CA GLU A 35 -7.58 -1.28 -9.60
C GLU A 35 -6.44 -0.67 -8.77
N ILE A 36 -6.68 0.51 -8.18
CA ILE A 36 -5.69 1.19 -7.34
C ILE A 36 -5.37 0.35 -6.10
N ARG A 37 -6.39 -0.21 -5.43
CA ARG A 37 -6.21 -1.14 -4.31
C ARG A 37 -5.35 -2.34 -4.71
N ASP A 38 -5.65 -2.97 -5.83
CA ASP A 38 -4.95 -4.18 -6.28
C ASP A 38 -3.50 -3.87 -6.67
N LYS A 39 -3.24 -2.73 -7.32
CA LYS A 39 -1.88 -2.24 -7.59
C LYS A 39 -1.10 -1.96 -6.30
N SER A 40 -1.74 -1.37 -5.29
CA SER A 40 -1.11 -1.15 -3.99
C SER A 40 -0.77 -2.47 -3.28
N MET A 41 -1.63 -3.48 -3.36
CA MET A 41 -1.33 -4.81 -2.81
C MET A 41 -0.18 -5.50 -3.56
N ALA A 42 -0.16 -5.41 -4.90
CA ALA A 42 0.93 -5.94 -5.71
C ALA A 42 2.27 -5.28 -5.36
N LEU A 43 2.29 -3.96 -5.08
CA LEU A 43 3.49 -3.26 -4.65
C LEU A 43 4.03 -3.76 -3.31
N LEU A 44 3.14 -4.08 -2.35
CA LEU A 44 3.54 -4.66 -1.06
C LEU A 44 4.09 -6.09 -1.21
N GLN A 45 3.61 -6.84 -2.20
CA GLN A 45 4.16 -8.17 -2.53
C GLN A 45 5.54 -8.03 -3.19
N GLU A 46 5.69 -7.10 -4.13
CA GLU A 46 6.96 -6.77 -4.78
C GLU A 46 8.01 -6.28 -3.76
N GLU A 47 7.60 -5.47 -2.79
CA GLU A 47 8.45 -5.07 -1.66
C GLU A 47 8.95 -6.30 -0.88
N ALA A 48 8.08 -7.25 -0.56
CA ALA A 48 8.47 -8.44 0.21
C ALA A 48 9.53 -9.28 -0.53
N GLU A 49 9.39 -9.43 -1.85
CA GLU A 49 10.36 -10.10 -2.71
C GLU A 49 11.71 -9.35 -2.73
N LEU A 50 11.67 -8.03 -2.90
CA LEU A 50 12.87 -7.19 -2.89
C LEU A 50 13.56 -7.19 -1.52
N GLU A 51 12.82 -7.20 -0.41
CA GLU A 51 13.40 -7.31 0.92
C GLU A 51 14.17 -8.63 1.10
N GLU A 52 13.76 -9.73 0.44
CA GLU A 52 14.52 -10.98 0.45
C GLU A 52 15.87 -10.82 -0.24
N ILE A 53 15.89 -10.16 -1.40
CA ILE A 53 17.11 -9.86 -2.15
C ILE A 53 18.03 -8.97 -1.31
N VAL A 54 17.49 -7.91 -0.71
CA VAL A 54 18.25 -6.99 0.16
C VAL A 54 18.88 -7.73 1.34
N ARG A 55 18.18 -8.71 1.94
CA ARG A 55 18.75 -9.53 3.02
C ARG A 55 19.94 -10.37 2.57
N LEU A 56 19.99 -10.79 1.31
CA LEU A 56 21.04 -11.64 0.77
C LEU A 56 22.25 -10.85 0.27
N VAL A 57 22.03 -9.74 -0.43
CA VAL A 57 23.09 -9.02 -1.17
C VAL A 57 23.24 -7.54 -0.81
N GLY A 58 22.38 -7.01 0.07
CA GLY A 58 22.36 -5.60 0.47
C GLY A 58 21.58 -4.70 -0.51
N VAL A 59 21.13 -3.54 -0.01
CA VAL A 59 20.31 -2.57 -0.78
C VAL A 59 21.07 -1.93 -1.95
N ASP A 60 22.40 -1.87 -1.89
CA ASP A 60 23.21 -1.28 -2.94
C ASP A 60 23.16 -2.06 -4.26
N ALA A 61 22.76 -3.34 -4.21
CA ALA A 61 22.56 -4.19 -5.38
C ALA A 61 21.30 -3.85 -6.18
N LEU A 62 20.35 -3.10 -5.59
CA LEU A 62 19.10 -2.75 -6.24
C LEU A 62 19.28 -1.59 -7.24
N SER A 63 18.59 -1.69 -8.36
CA SER A 63 18.40 -0.61 -9.33
C SER A 63 17.64 0.58 -8.70
N THR A 64 17.72 1.73 -9.35
CA THR A 64 16.95 2.93 -8.95
C THR A 64 15.44 2.65 -8.91
N HIS A 65 14.95 1.85 -9.87
CA HIS A 65 13.55 1.47 -9.93
C HIS A 65 13.11 0.61 -8.74
N GLU A 66 13.90 -0.40 -8.38
CA GLU A 66 13.63 -1.27 -7.23
C GLU A 66 13.69 -0.51 -5.91
N LYS A 67 14.64 0.43 -5.77
CA LYS A 67 14.69 1.34 -4.61
C LYS A 67 13.43 2.20 -4.53
N LEU A 68 12.92 2.68 -5.66
CA LEU A 68 11.67 3.44 -5.70
C LEU A 68 10.45 2.60 -5.30
N ILE A 69 10.41 1.32 -5.68
CA ILE A 69 9.38 0.38 -5.23
C ILE A 69 9.40 0.27 -3.71
N LEU A 70 10.58 0.04 -3.11
CA LEU A 70 10.73 -0.04 -1.66
C LEU A 70 10.27 1.24 -0.94
N GLU A 71 10.65 2.42 -1.44
CA GLU A 71 10.23 3.69 -0.84
C GLU A 71 8.72 3.92 -0.99
N THR A 72 8.14 3.59 -2.15
CA THR A 72 6.69 3.74 -2.37
C THR A 72 5.91 2.77 -1.48
N ALA A 73 6.36 1.52 -1.36
CA ALA A 73 5.76 0.52 -0.47
C ALA A 73 5.89 0.94 1.01
N ARG A 74 7.03 1.54 1.38
CA ARG A 74 7.20 2.14 2.72
C ARG A 74 6.13 3.18 3.02
N SER A 75 5.84 4.10 2.10
CA SER A 75 4.75 5.06 2.28
C SER A 75 3.40 4.38 2.43
N ILE A 76 3.10 3.31 1.69
CA ILE A 76 1.85 2.56 1.90
C ILE A 76 1.81 1.95 3.30
N ARG A 77 2.92 1.40 3.82
CA ARG A 77 2.96 0.83 5.17
C ARG A 77 2.83 1.90 6.26
N GLU A 78 3.64 2.94 6.19
CA GLU A 78 3.80 3.92 7.27
C GLU A 78 2.76 5.03 7.24
N ASP A 79 2.26 5.40 6.06
CA ASP A 79 1.35 6.54 5.90
C ASP A 79 -0.11 6.11 5.63
N PHE A 80 -0.35 4.83 5.28
CA PHE A 80 -1.69 4.31 4.98
C PHE A 80 -2.13 3.13 5.84
N LEU A 81 -1.32 2.08 5.94
CA LEU A 81 -1.67 0.88 6.73
C LEU A 81 -1.54 1.12 8.23
N LEU A 82 -0.58 1.94 8.63
CA LEU A 82 -0.46 2.40 10.01
C LEU A 82 -1.51 3.48 10.26
N GLN A 83 -2.35 3.24 11.27
CA GLN A 83 -3.37 4.19 11.72
C GLN A 83 -3.38 4.28 13.23
N ASP A 84 -3.29 5.51 13.76
CA ASP A 84 -3.40 5.77 15.19
C ASP A 84 -4.86 5.88 15.63
N ALA A 85 -5.36 4.81 16.24
CA ALA A 85 -6.72 4.75 16.78
C ALA A 85 -6.99 5.75 17.92
N PHE A 86 -5.95 6.34 18.52
CA PHE A 86 -6.08 7.33 19.59
C PHE A 86 -5.96 8.78 19.08
N ASP A 87 -5.50 8.99 17.84
CA ASP A 87 -5.44 10.32 17.24
C ASP A 87 -6.82 10.76 16.74
N ILE A 88 -7.18 12.02 16.99
CA ILE A 88 -8.51 12.54 16.62
C ILE A 88 -8.72 12.65 15.10
N THR A 89 -7.65 12.73 14.33
CA THR A 89 -7.68 12.89 12.87
C THR A 89 -7.52 11.56 12.14
N ASP A 90 -6.74 10.64 12.73
CA ASP A 90 -6.35 9.38 12.11
C ASP A 90 -7.12 8.15 12.64
N SER A 91 -7.82 8.29 13.76
CA SER A 91 -8.74 7.26 14.28
C SER A 91 -9.88 6.89 13.33
N TYR A 92 -10.14 7.73 12.31
CA TYR A 92 -11.11 7.46 11.26
C TYR A 92 -10.63 7.98 9.91
N SER A 93 -10.79 7.15 8.87
CA SER A 93 -10.48 7.53 7.49
C SER A 93 -11.62 7.13 6.56
N SER A 94 -12.24 8.11 5.91
CA SER A 94 -13.30 7.84 4.91
C SER A 94 -12.73 7.12 3.69
N THR A 95 -13.53 6.31 3.02
CA THR A 95 -13.04 5.52 1.87
C THR A 95 -12.58 6.40 0.70
N LYS A 96 -13.14 7.60 0.56
CA LYS A 96 -12.65 8.60 -0.40
C LYS A 96 -11.26 9.13 -0.04
N LYS A 97 -10.98 9.41 1.25
CA LYS A 97 -9.64 9.78 1.72
C LYS A 97 -8.66 8.64 1.44
N GLN A 98 -9.04 7.41 1.76
CA GLN A 98 -8.22 6.23 1.51
C GLN A 98 -7.85 6.07 0.02
N PHE A 99 -8.83 6.20 -0.88
CA PHE A 99 -8.60 6.14 -2.33
C PHE A 99 -7.58 7.18 -2.79
N LEU A 100 -7.75 8.44 -2.37
CA LEU A 100 -6.85 9.53 -2.76
C LEU A 100 -5.43 9.34 -2.25
N LEU A 101 -5.25 8.83 -1.04
CA LEU A 101 -3.93 8.51 -0.50
C LEU A 101 -3.22 7.45 -1.35
N LEU A 102 -3.87 6.31 -1.60
CA LEU A 102 -3.30 5.26 -2.45
C LEU A 102 -2.98 5.77 -3.86
N LEU A 103 -3.86 6.57 -4.45
CA LEU A 103 -3.65 7.17 -5.76
C LEU A 103 -2.40 8.06 -5.77
N ILE A 104 -2.20 8.91 -4.75
CA ILE A 104 -1.02 9.78 -4.65
C ILE A 104 0.27 8.96 -4.58
N TYR A 105 0.30 7.89 -3.79
CA TYR A 105 1.50 7.03 -3.70
C TYR A 105 1.81 6.34 -5.02
N LEU A 106 0.79 5.86 -5.74
CA LEU A 106 0.98 5.25 -7.05
C LEU A 106 1.40 6.27 -8.12
N ILE A 107 0.89 7.51 -8.07
CA ILE A 107 1.35 8.59 -8.96
C ILE A 107 2.81 8.92 -8.67
N PHE A 108 3.21 9.03 -7.40
CA PHE A 108 4.60 9.28 -7.02
C PHE A 108 5.57 8.27 -7.64
N ARG A 109 5.21 6.98 -7.65
CA ARG A 109 5.98 5.91 -8.33
C ARG A 109 6.21 6.19 -9.82
N LEU A 110 5.23 6.79 -10.50
CA LEU A 110 5.28 7.03 -11.95
C LEU A 110 6.00 8.33 -12.33
N LEU A 111 6.17 9.26 -11.39
CA LEU A 111 6.74 10.58 -11.66
C LEU A 111 8.28 10.61 -11.66
N LEU A 112 8.94 9.56 -11.19
CA LEU A 112 10.39 9.46 -11.23
C LEU A 112 10.82 8.69 -12.50
N PRO A 113 11.67 9.27 -13.36
CA PRO A 113 12.09 8.63 -14.59
C PRO A 113 12.86 7.34 -14.28
N SER A 114 12.46 6.26 -14.98
CA SER A 114 13.13 4.96 -15.01
C SER A 114 14.57 5.05 -15.50
#